data_AF-A0A7C4HLI9-F1
#
_entry.id   AF-A0A7C4HLI9-F1
#
_cell.length_a   1.000
_cell.length_b   1.000
_cell.length_c   1.000
_cell.angle_alpha   90.00
_cell.angle_beta   90.00
_cell.angle_gamma   90.00
#
_symmetry.space_group_name_H-M   'P 1'
#
loop_
_entity.id
_entity.type
_entity.pdbx_description
1 polymer ?
#
loop_
_entity_poly.entity_id
_entity_poly.type
_entity_poly.pdbx_seq_one_letter_code
_entity_poly.pdbx_strand_id
1 'polypeptide(L)'
;MTARGRELLARIRKAGPLMDGSLTLTRKRCGRPECRCAQEGPLHPTALLTWKEGRTTHTLYVPVEDREEVAQWVAEGKRIKRLLKAVSAEQRKVLQKRRDRRR
;
A
#
# COMPACT_ATOMS: atom_id res chain seq x y z
N MET A 1 -5.97 -23.66 13.73
CA MET A 1 -5.26 -22.36 13.58
C MET A 1 -4.40 -22.14 14.83
N THR A 2 -3.20 -21.58 14.71
CA THR A 2 -2.34 -21.33 15.89
C THR A 2 -2.89 -20.17 16.73
N ALA A 3 -2.48 -20.07 18.00
CA ALA A 3 -2.81 -18.91 18.84
C ALA A 3 -2.31 -17.60 18.23
N ARG A 4 -1.07 -17.61 17.70
CA ARG A 4 -0.48 -16.49 16.98
C ARG A 4 -1.29 -16.11 15.74
N GLY A 5 -1.76 -17.10 14.97
CA GLY A 5 -2.63 -16.86 13.82
C GLY A 5 -3.95 -16.17 14.18
N ARG A 6 -4.57 -16.55 15.31
CA ARG A 6 -5.77 -15.86 15.84
C ARG A 6 -5.49 -14.41 16.22
N GLU A 7 -4.38 -14.16 16.91
CA GLU A 7 -3.97 -12.81 17.30
C GLU A 7 -3.72 -11.91 16.09
N LEU A 8 -3.01 -12.41 15.07
CA LEU A 8 -2.75 -11.67 13.83
C LEU A 8 -4.05 -11.33 13.08
N LEU A 9 -5.01 -12.26 13.01
CA LEU A 9 -6.33 -12.00 12.44
C LEU A 9 -7.12 -10.96 13.25
N ALA A 10 -7.04 -10.97 14.57
CA ALA A 10 -7.66 -9.95 15.40
C ALA A 10 -7.09 -8.55 15.12
N ARG A 11 -5.78 -8.43 14.81
CA ARG A 11 -5.16 -7.17 14.38
C ARG A 11 -5.65 -6.70 13.00
N ILE A 12 -5.91 -7.63 12.08
CA ILE A 12 -6.50 -7.33 10.76
C ILE A 12 -7.95 -6.85 10.91
N ARG A 13 -8.74 -7.47 11.80
CA ARG A 13 -10.14 -7.06 12.05
C ARG A 13 -10.30 -5.64 12.59
N LYS A 14 -9.23 -5.05 13.14
CA LYS A 14 -9.19 -3.68 13.65
C LYS A 14 -8.67 -2.67 12.61
N ALA A 15 -8.49 -3.07 11.36
CA ALA A 15 -8.01 -2.18 10.31
C ALA A 15 -9.00 -1.04 10.06
N GLY A 16 -8.46 0.17 9.87
CA GLY A 16 -9.21 1.31 9.35
C GLY A 16 -9.21 1.33 7.82
N PRO A 17 -9.58 2.48 7.22
CA PRO A 17 -9.46 2.69 5.78
C PRO A 17 -8.04 2.38 5.29
N LEU A 18 -7.95 1.65 4.19
CA LEU A 18 -6.68 1.21 3.62
C LEU A 18 -6.75 1.23 2.11
N MET A 19 -5.58 1.36 1.50
CA MET A 19 -5.45 1.31 0.06
C MET A 19 -4.28 0.41 -0.34
N ASP A 20 -4.52 -0.42 -1.35
CA ASP A 20 -3.43 -1.10 -2.03
C ASP A 20 -2.80 -0.16 -3.05
N GLY A 21 -1.49 0.04 -2.94
CA GLY A 21 -0.72 0.83 -3.88
C GLY A 21 0.48 1.50 -3.23
N SER A 22 0.95 2.53 -3.89
CA SER A 22 2.02 3.39 -3.44
C SER A 22 1.70 4.85 -3.77
N LEU A 23 1.91 5.73 -2.80
CA LEU A 23 1.93 7.16 -3.02
C LEU A 23 3.38 7.60 -3.27
N THR A 24 3.61 8.32 -4.37
CA THR A 24 4.91 8.85 -4.76
C THR A 24 4.84 10.36 -4.95
N LEU A 25 5.82 11.08 -4.41
CA LEU A 25 6.03 12.49 -4.71
C LEU A 25 7.03 12.59 -5.86
N THR A 26 6.58 13.14 -6.98
CA THR A 26 7.42 13.46 -8.14
C THR A 26 7.40 14.95 -8.41
N ARG A 27 8.25 15.43 -9.31
CA ARG A 27 8.24 16.82 -9.76
C ARG A 27 8.02 16.86 -11.26
N LYS A 28 7.08 17.70 -11.74
CA LYS A 28 6.75 17.81 -13.16
C LYS A 28 6.53 19.26 -13.61
N ARG A 29 6.62 19.50 -14.93
CA ARG A 29 6.22 20.77 -15.55
C ARG A 29 4.70 20.88 -15.57
N CYS A 30 4.16 22.07 -15.31
CA CYS A 30 2.70 22.28 -15.20
C CYS A 30 1.98 22.52 -16.53
N GLY A 31 2.65 22.31 -17.68
CA GLY A 31 2.06 22.46 -19.03
C GLY A 31 1.80 23.90 -19.48
N ARG A 32 1.82 24.86 -18.56
CA ARG A 32 1.59 26.28 -18.84
C ARG A 32 2.89 26.93 -19.37
N PRO A 33 2.91 27.46 -20.62
CA PRO A 33 4.15 27.94 -21.25
C PRO A 33 4.76 29.17 -20.56
N GLU A 34 3.91 30.02 -19.96
CA GLU A 34 4.33 31.19 -19.19
C GLU A 34 4.79 30.87 -17.76
N CYS A 35 4.66 29.62 -17.29
CA CYS A 35 5.09 29.28 -15.95
C CYS A 35 6.63 29.22 -15.86
N ARG A 36 7.19 29.76 -14.77
CA ARG A 36 8.64 29.70 -14.53
C ARG A 36 9.17 28.26 -14.57
N CYS A 37 8.39 27.25 -14.14
CA CYS A 37 8.80 25.83 -14.21
C CYS A 37 9.01 25.29 -15.65
N ALA A 38 8.45 25.96 -16.66
CA ALA A 38 8.64 25.61 -18.05
C ALA A 38 9.94 26.18 -18.64
N GLN A 39 10.49 27.23 -18.03
CA GLN A 39 11.65 27.98 -18.53
C GLN A 39 12.91 27.65 -17.72
N GLU A 40 12.94 27.99 -16.43
CA GLU A 40 14.16 27.93 -15.60
C GLU A 40 13.91 27.66 -14.10
N GLY A 41 12.64 27.58 -13.69
CA GLY A 41 12.23 27.44 -12.30
C GLY A 41 12.11 25.98 -11.83
N PRO A 42 11.97 25.78 -10.50
CA PRO A 42 11.76 24.46 -9.93
C PRO A 42 10.46 23.83 -10.45
N LEU A 43 10.53 22.54 -10.74
CA LEU A 43 9.37 21.74 -11.13
C LEU A 43 8.36 21.61 -9.99
N HIS A 44 7.08 21.53 -10.33
CA HIS A 44 6.02 21.48 -9.33
C HIS A 44 5.91 20.09 -8.69
N PRO A 45 5.81 20.02 -7.35
CA PRO A 45 5.60 18.76 -6.65
C PRO A 45 4.21 18.20 -6.96
N THR A 46 4.18 16.96 -7.42
CA THR A 46 2.96 16.21 -7.75
C THR A 46 2.95 14.92 -6.96
N ALA A 47 1.88 14.67 -6.22
CA ALA A 47 1.66 13.37 -5.59
C ALA A 47 0.87 12.47 -6.54
N LEU A 48 1.38 11.26 -6.76
CA LEU A 48 0.76 10.25 -7.59
C LEU A 48 0.52 8.99 -6.77
N LEU A 49 -0.73 8.58 -6.69
CA LEU A 49 -1.13 7.28 -6.19
C LEU A 49 -1.11 6.29 -7.35
N THR A 50 -0.38 5.20 -7.21
CA THR A 50 -0.29 4.13 -8.22
C THR A 50 -0.69 2.80 -7.61
N TRP A 51 -1.56 2.06 -8.29
CA TRP A 51 -1.98 0.71 -7.88
C TRP A 51 -2.11 -0.21 -9.10
N LYS A 52 -2.27 -1.51 -8.84
CA LYS A 52 -2.51 -2.50 -9.88
C LYS A 52 -3.93 -3.02 -9.80
N GLU A 53 -4.60 -3.08 -10.94
CA GLU A 53 -5.84 -3.80 -11.12
C GLU A 53 -5.61 -4.88 -12.18
N GLY A 54 -5.55 -6.14 -11.74
CA GLY A 54 -5.10 -7.26 -12.58
C GLY A 54 -3.67 -7.05 -13.09
N ARG A 55 -3.52 -6.93 -14.43
CA ARG A 55 -2.23 -6.67 -15.10
C ARG A 55 -1.99 -5.19 -15.38
N THR A 56 -2.99 -4.34 -15.20
CA THR A 56 -2.95 -2.92 -15.55
C THR A 56 -2.47 -2.09 -14.36
N THR A 57 -1.60 -1.12 -14.63
CA THR A 57 -1.14 -0.15 -13.61
C THR A 57 -1.94 1.13 -13.77
N HIS A 58 -2.66 1.51 -12.73
CA HIS A 58 -3.47 2.72 -12.67
C HIS A 58 -2.72 3.78 -11.86
N THR A 59 -2.89 5.05 -12.25
CA THR A 59 -2.30 6.18 -11.54
C THR A 59 -3.31 7.30 -11.41
N LEU A 60 -3.39 7.88 -10.21
CA LEU A 60 -4.26 8.98 -9.86
C LEU A 60 -3.42 10.13 -9.29
N TYR A 61 -3.72 11.36 -9.72
CA TYR A 61 -3.20 12.55 -9.06
C TYR A 61 -3.84 12.72 -7.69
N VAL A 62 -3.02 13.05 -6.68
CA VAL A 62 -3.48 13.33 -5.32
C VAL A 62 -3.30 14.83 -5.02
N PRO A 63 -4.40 15.57 -4.80
CA PRO A 63 -4.38 16.96 -4.34
C PRO A 63 -3.57 17.14 -3.05
N VAL A 64 -3.15 18.36 -2.73
CA VAL A 64 -2.26 18.62 -1.58
C VAL A 64 -2.95 18.30 -0.26
N GLU A 65 -4.22 18.68 -0.18
CA GLU A 65 -5.13 18.49 0.94
C GLU A 65 -5.31 17.01 1.32
N ASP A 66 -5.28 16.10 0.35
CA ASP A 66 -5.55 14.67 0.58
C ASP A 66 -4.27 13.85 0.82
N ARG A 67 -3.07 14.42 0.64
CA ARG A 67 -1.82 13.63 0.60
C ARG A 67 -1.55 12.89 1.90
N GLU A 68 -1.81 13.54 3.03
CA GLU A 68 -1.56 12.94 4.34
C GLU A 68 -2.52 11.78 4.59
N GLU A 69 -3.81 11.97 4.30
CA GLU A 69 -4.82 10.93 4.47
C GLU A 69 -4.55 9.72 3.55
N VAL A 70 -4.27 9.97 2.27
CA VAL A 70 -3.90 8.91 1.31
C VAL A 70 -2.62 8.20 1.73
N ALA A 71 -1.63 8.93 2.27
CA ALA A 71 -0.41 8.31 2.80
C ALA A 71 -0.70 7.35 3.96
N GLN A 72 -1.61 7.73 4.87
CA GLN A 72 -2.04 6.88 5.98
C GLN A 72 -2.76 5.61 5.46
N TRP A 73 -3.65 5.72 4.48
CA TRP A 73 -4.34 4.57 3.89
C TRP A 73 -3.36 3.61 3.20
N VAL A 74 -2.38 4.14 2.47
CA VAL A 74 -1.32 3.31 1.83
C VAL A 74 -0.45 2.63 2.89
N ALA A 75 -0.11 3.32 3.98
CA ALA A 75 0.64 2.75 5.08
C ALA A 75 -0.14 1.62 5.77
N GLU A 76 -1.44 1.81 5.99
CA GLU A 76 -2.32 0.79 6.56
C GLU A 76 -2.46 -0.42 5.63
N GLY A 77 -2.62 -0.20 4.32
CA GLY A 77 -2.63 -1.28 3.32
C GLY A 77 -1.36 -2.12 3.36
N LYS A 78 -0.18 -1.47 3.43
CA LYS A 78 1.10 -2.15 3.61
C LYS A 78 1.17 -2.94 4.92
N ARG A 79 0.64 -2.40 6.02
CA ARG A 79 0.58 -3.08 7.33
C ARG A 79 -0.29 -4.34 7.25
N ILE A 80 -1.47 -4.24 6.66
CA ILE A 80 -2.40 -5.37 6.53
C ILE A 80 -1.84 -6.46 5.62
N LYS A 81 -1.18 -6.11 4.51
CA LYS A 81 -0.46 -7.09 3.68
C LYS A 81 0.60 -7.88 4.45
N ARG A 82 1.35 -7.22 5.34
CA ARG A 82 2.34 -7.90 6.19
C ARG A 82 1.67 -8.87 7.17
N LEU A 83 0.57 -8.44 7.81
CA LEU A 83 -0.18 -9.29 8.73
C LEU A 83 -0.78 -10.51 8.01
N LEU A 84 -1.36 -10.33 6.82
CA LEU A 84 -1.88 -11.42 6.00
C LEU A 84 -0.78 -12.45 5.65
N LYS A 85 0.41 -11.99 5.24
CA LYS A 85 1.57 -12.88 5.00
C LYS A 85 1.94 -13.68 6.25
N ALA A 86 1.91 -13.05 7.42
CA ALA A 86 2.21 -13.70 8.69
C ALA A 86 1.15 -14.75 9.08
N VAL A 87 -0.15 -14.45 8.89
CA VAL A 87 -1.22 -15.44 9.07
C VAL A 87 -0.99 -16.62 8.14
N SER A 88 -0.76 -16.38 6.85
CA SER A 88 -0.51 -17.47 5.90
C SER A 88 0.70 -18.34 6.28
N ALA A 89 1.74 -17.75 6.87
CA ALA A 89 2.88 -18.49 7.39
C ALA A 89 2.52 -19.40 8.58
N GLU A 90 1.71 -18.92 9.52
CA GLU A 90 1.23 -19.72 10.65
C GLU A 90 0.38 -20.91 10.19
N GLN A 91 -0.46 -20.70 9.19
CA GLN A 91 -1.30 -21.75 8.61
C GLN A 91 -0.45 -22.83 7.93
N ARG A 92 0.60 -22.43 7.20
CA ARG A 92 1.56 -23.38 6.59
C ARG A 92 2.25 -24.25 7.64
N LYS A 93 2.67 -23.68 8.78
CA LYS A 93 3.27 -24.45 9.88
C LYS A 93 2.33 -25.52 10.44
N VAL A 94 1.04 -25.21 10.55
CA VAL A 94 0.02 -26.18 10.99
C VAL A 94 -0.08 -27.34 9.98
N LEU A 95 -0.10 -27.03 8.69
CA LEU A 95 -0.17 -28.05 7.63
C LEU A 95 1.07 -28.96 7.63
N GLN A 96 2.27 -28.37 7.75
CA GLN A 96 3.53 -29.12 7.84
C GLN A 96 3.51 -30.11 9.01
N LYS A 97 3.20 -29.64 10.23
CA LYS A 97 3.07 -30.50 11.42
C LYS A 97 2.06 -31.63 11.26
N ARG A 98 0.94 -31.38 10.57
CA ARG A 98 -0.07 -32.42 10.28
C ARG A 98 0.44 -33.47 9.31
N ARG A 99 1.25 -33.08 8.32
CA ARG A 99 1.87 -33.99 7.36
C ARG A 99 2.94 -34.85 8.03
N ASP A 100 3.76 -34.25 8.88
CA ASP A 100 4.84 -34.95 9.57
C ASP A 100 4.29 -36.02 10.53
N ARG A 101 3.14 -35.79 11.16
CA ARG A 101 2.44 -36.80 11.99
C ARG A 101 1.82 -37.96 11.19
N ARG A 102 1.67 -37.83 9.88
CA ARG A 102 1.09 -38.87 8.99
C ARG A 102 2.17 -39.70 8.30
N ARG A 103 3.44 -39.31 8.43
CA ARG A 103 4.60 -40.12 8.06
C ARG A 103 5.03 -40.95 9.25
#